data_AF-A0A820I7G3-F1
#
_entry.id   AF-A0A820I7G3-F1
#
_cell.length_a   1.000
_cell.length_b   1.000
_cell.length_c   1.000
_cell.angle_alpha   90.00
_cell.angle_beta   90.00
_cell.angle_gamma   90.00
#
_symmetry.space_group_name_H-M   'P 1'
#
loop_
_entity.id
_entity.type
_entity.pdbx_description
1 polymer ?
#
loop_
_entity_poly.entity_id
_entity_poly.type
_entity_poly.pdbx_seq_one_letter_code
_entity_poly.pdbx_strand_id
1 'polypeptide(L)'
;MVINDAIGYVENFTEAQRRCRECELMETGGCRTIVDECICYPNFTGDFCRTRVTTSTNWTVIVAVISAIAGLLLIISLSIC
;
A
#
# COMPACT_ATOMS: atom_id res chain seq x y z
N MET A 1 -27.52 -11.22 -31.71
CA MET A 1 -27.14 -10.95 -30.31
C MET A 1 -25.65 -11.24 -30.17
N VAL A 2 -24.80 -10.36 -30.71
CA VAL A 2 -23.31 -10.48 -30.70
C VAL A 2 -22.70 -9.08 -30.57
N ILE A 3 -23.40 -8.07 -31.10
CA ILE A 3 -23.03 -6.65 -31.00
C ILE A 3 -23.02 -6.17 -29.54
N ASN A 4 -23.98 -6.58 -28.70
CA ASN A 4 -24.03 -6.15 -27.29
C ASN A 4 -22.82 -6.62 -26.48
N ASP A 5 -22.31 -7.83 -26.75
CA ASP A 5 -21.14 -8.36 -26.05
C ASP A 5 -19.85 -7.64 -26.49
N ALA A 6 -19.75 -7.27 -27.78
CA ALA A 6 -18.62 -6.51 -28.29
C ALA A 6 -18.57 -5.07 -27.73
N ILE A 7 -19.73 -4.42 -27.56
CA ILE A 7 -19.81 -3.08 -26.96
C ILE A 7 -19.35 -3.12 -25.49
N GLY A 8 -19.83 -4.09 -24.71
CA GLY A 8 -19.41 -4.24 -23.31
C GLY A 8 -17.92 -4.55 -23.15
N TYR A 9 -17.30 -5.21 -24.13
CA TYR A 9 -15.85 -5.44 -24.14
C TYR A 9 -15.07 -4.14 -24.39
N VAL A 10 -15.51 -3.31 -25.34
CA VAL A 10 -14.86 -2.03 -25.65
C VAL A 10 -14.99 -1.04 -24.48
N GLU A 11 -16.15 -0.96 -23.85
CA GLU A 11 -16.38 -0.06 -22.71
C GLU A 11 -15.45 -0.39 -21.53
N ASN A 12 -15.36 -1.67 -21.14
CA ASN A 12 -14.45 -2.12 -20.09
C ASN A 12 -12.98 -1.82 -20.43
N PHE A 13 -12.58 -2.06 -21.68
CA PHE A 13 -11.23 -1.79 -22.13
C PHE A 13 -10.87 -0.29 -22.05
N THR A 14 -11.81 0.59 -22.43
CA THR A 14 -11.61 2.04 -22.35
C THR A 14 -11.51 2.55 -20.92
N GLU A 15 -12.25 1.97 -19.98
CA GLU A 15 -12.21 2.38 -18.58
C GLU A 15 -10.93 1.92 -17.88
N ALA A 16 -10.44 0.72 -18.23
CA ALA A 16 -9.18 0.20 -17.74
C ALA A 16 -7.99 1.02 -18.28
N GLN A 17 -8.00 1.36 -19.58
CA GLN A 17 -7.02 2.30 -20.17
C GLN A 17 -7.05 3.69 -19.53
N ARG A 18 -8.24 4.21 -19.20
CA ARG A 18 -8.39 5.50 -18.50
C ARG A 18 -7.74 5.47 -17.13
N ARG A 19 -8.00 4.42 -16.35
CA ARG A 19 -7.39 4.26 -15.01
C ARG A 19 -5.88 4.13 -15.09
N CYS A 20 -5.38 3.40 -16.08
CA CYS A 20 -3.96 3.27 -16.35
C CYS A 20 -3.27 4.62 -16.64
N ARG A 21 -3.90 5.48 -17.44
CA ARG A 21 -3.37 6.82 -17.74
C ARG A 21 -3.32 7.71 -16.51
N GLU A 22 -4.31 7.62 -15.63
CA GLU A 22 -4.31 8.35 -14.34
C GLU A 22 -3.16 7.91 -13.43
N CYS A 23 -2.75 6.64 -13.48
CA CYS A 23 -1.59 6.14 -12.75
C CYS A 23 -0.25 6.63 -13.29
N GLU A 24 -0.07 6.67 -14.60
CA GLU A 24 1.16 7.19 -15.23
C GLU A 24 1.39 8.67 -14.92
N LEU A 25 0.31 9.45 -14.75
CA LEU A 25 0.38 10.86 -14.39
C LEU A 25 0.83 11.12 -12.95
N MET A 26 0.68 10.15 -12.05
CA MET A 26 0.99 10.33 -10.63
C MET A 26 2.49 10.18 -10.32
N GLU A 27 3.31 9.70 -11.26
CA GLU A 27 4.75 9.39 -11.07
C GLU A 27 5.05 8.42 -9.90
N THR A 28 4.02 7.90 -9.21
CA THR A 28 4.10 6.95 -8.10
C THR A 28 3.74 5.51 -8.50
N GLY A 29 3.48 5.30 -9.79
CA GLY A 29 3.20 4.02 -10.40
C GLY A 29 3.31 4.09 -11.92
N GLY A 30 3.01 2.97 -12.57
CA GLY A 30 2.94 2.86 -14.03
C GLY A 30 1.79 1.95 -14.46
N CYS A 31 1.45 2.01 -15.74
CA CYS A 31 0.46 1.12 -16.32
C CYS A 31 1.10 -0.15 -16.87
N ARG A 32 0.55 -1.32 -16.51
CA ARG A 32 0.84 -2.57 -17.22
C ARG A 32 -0.30 -2.86 -18.19
N THR A 33 -0.12 -2.40 -19.41
CA THR A 33 -1.09 -2.49 -20.52
C THR A 33 -1.52 -3.90 -20.92
N ILE A 34 -0.78 -4.94 -20.53
CA ILE A 34 -1.11 -6.35 -20.83
C ILE A 34 -2.28 -6.85 -19.96
N VAL A 35 -2.48 -6.26 -18.79
CA VAL A 35 -3.49 -6.66 -17.80
C VAL A 35 -4.38 -5.50 -17.37
N ASP A 36 -4.25 -4.35 -18.06
CA ASP A 36 -4.88 -3.07 -17.74
C ASP A 36 -4.85 -2.72 -16.24
N GLU A 37 -3.72 -3.05 -15.59
CA GLU A 37 -3.55 -2.87 -14.15
C GLU A 37 -2.60 -1.70 -13.85
N CYS A 38 -2.93 -0.97 -12.78
CA CYS A 38 -2.06 0.04 -12.21
C CYS A 38 -1.04 -0.61 -11.28
N ILE A 39 0.25 -0.47 -11.57
CA ILE A 39 1.33 -1.00 -10.75
C ILE A 39 2.00 0.14 -9.99
N CYS A 40 1.95 0.07 -8.66
CA CYS A 40 2.57 1.06 -7.80
C CYS A 40 4.07 0.82 -7.66
N TYR A 41 4.82 1.92 -7.65
CA TYR A 41 6.24 1.89 -7.32
C TYR A 41 6.44 1.57 -5.83
N PRO A 42 7.66 1.15 -5.44
CA PRO A 42 7.96 0.79 -4.06
C PRO A 42 7.55 1.91 -3.09
N ASN A 43 6.91 1.52 -1.98
CA ASN A 43 6.35 2.41 -0.95
C ASN A 43 5.06 3.17 -1.35
N PHE A 44 4.38 2.76 -2.42
CA PHE A 44 3.05 3.27 -2.77
C PHE A 44 2.04 2.12 -2.87
N THR A 45 0.78 2.41 -2.54
CA THR A 45 -0.35 1.49 -2.56
C THR A 45 -1.66 2.25 -2.78
N GLY A 46 -2.78 1.54 -2.83
CA GLY A 46 -4.12 2.09 -2.98
C GLY A 46 -4.45 2.50 -4.42
N ASP A 47 -5.64 3.07 -4.59
CA ASP A 47 -6.13 3.53 -5.89
C ASP A 47 -5.17 4.55 -6.49
N PHE A 48 -4.75 4.28 -7.72
CA PHE A 48 -3.81 5.13 -8.47
C PHE A 48 -2.49 5.40 -7.74
N CYS A 49 -2.07 4.51 -6.83
CA CYS A 49 -0.81 4.63 -6.12
C CYS A 49 -0.66 5.94 -5.32
N ARG A 50 -1.78 6.49 -4.86
CA ARG A 50 -1.81 7.76 -4.13
C ARG A 50 -1.41 7.60 -2.66
N THR A 51 -1.52 6.40 -2.11
CA THR A 51 -1.24 6.15 -0.70
C THR A 51 0.21 5.75 -0.52
N ARG A 52 0.98 6.55 0.22
CA ARG A 52 2.35 6.19 0.59
C ARG A 52 2.32 5.14 1.71
N VAL A 53 2.97 4.01 1.50
CA VAL A 53 3.22 3.02 2.54
C VAL A 53 4.33 3.58 3.42
N THR A 54 3.96 4.22 4.52
CA THR A 54 4.92 4.51 5.57
C THR A 54 5.14 3.23 6.37
N THR A 55 6.23 2.51 6.11
CA THR A 55 6.80 1.61 7.12
C THR A 55 7.39 2.49 8.22
N SER A 56 6.53 3.17 8.98
CA SER A 56 6.96 3.83 10.20
C SER A 56 7.23 2.72 11.21
N THR A 57 8.44 2.19 11.21
CA THR A 57 9.00 1.57 12.40
C THR A 57 8.95 2.66 13.48
N ASN A 58 7.91 2.64 14.31
CA ASN A 58 7.70 3.64 15.34
C ASN A 58 8.81 3.47 16.38
N TRP A 59 9.93 4.17 16.18
CA TRP A 59 11.05 4.21 17.12
C TRP A 59 10.60 4.56 18.53
N THR A 60 9.56 5.38 18.65
CA THR A 60 8.89 5.71 19.91
C THR A 60 8.29 4.48 20.60
N VAL A 61 7.63 3.59 19.85
CA VAL A 61 7.05 2.34 20.37
C VAL A 61 8.16 1.38 20.79
N ILE A 62 9.23 1.27 20.01
CA ILE A 62 10.38 0.41 20.33
C ILE A 62 11.04 0.87 21.64
N VAL A 63 11.33 2.16 21.78
CA VAL A 63 11.94 2.73 22.99
C VAL A 63 11.02 2.56 24.21
N ALA A 64 9.71 2.74 24.04
CA ALA A 64 8.74 2.53 25.12
C ALA A 64 8.69 1.08 25.61
N VAL A 65 8.70 0.11 24.68
CA VAL A 65 8.69 -1.33 25.02
C VAL A 65 9.98 -1.73 25.75
N ILE A 66 11.15 -1.30 25.26
CA ILE A 66 12.43 -1.60 25.92
C ILE A 66 12.46 -1.03 27.34
N SER A 67 12.01 0.21 27.52
CA SER A 67 11.97 0.87 28.83
C SER A 67 11.01 0.17 29.81
N ALA A 68 9.86 -0.31 29.32
CA ALA A 68 8.91 -1.06 30.13
C ALA A 68 9.48 -2.41 30.60
N ILE A 69 10.17 -3.14 29.72
CA ILE A 69 10.82 -4.42 30.06
C ILE A 69 11.94 -4.20 31.08
N ALA A 70 12.78 -3.18 30.87
CA ALA A 70 13.85 -2.83 31.82
C ALA A 70 13.29 -2.48 33.20
N GLY A 71 12.21 -1.71 33.27
CA GLY A 71 11.52 -1.39 34.52
C GLY A 71 10.95 -2.61 35.23
N LEU A 72 10.30 -3.52 34.49
CA LEU A 72 9.75 -4.76 35.05
C LEU A 72 10.86 -5.66 35.63
N LEU A 73 11.98 -5.81 34.92
CA LEU A 73 13.12 -6.60 35.38
C LEU A 73 13.72 -6.05 36.68
N LEU A 74 13.83 -4.72 36.82
CA LEU A 74 14.29 -4.10 38.05
C LEU A 74 13.34 -4.38 39.22
N ILE A 75 12.03 -4.26 39.01
CA ILE A 75 11.03 -4.53 40.06
C ILE A 75 11.10 -5.98 40.54
N ILE A 76 11.19 -6.94 39.61
CA ILE A 76 11.34 -8.36 39.93
C ILE A 76 12.63 -8.60 40.74
N SER A 77 13.73 -7.95 40.36
CA SER A 77 15.02 -8.06 41.04
C SER A 77 14.96 -7.57 42.50
N LEU A 78 14.26 -6.47 42.75
CA LEU A 78 14.05 -5.94 44.11
C LEU A 78 13.05 -6.75 44.94
N SER A 79 12.18 -7.54 44.31
CA SER A 79 11.16 -8.34 44.99
C SER A 79 11.66 -9.71 45.43
N ILE A 80 12.83 -10.14 44.93
CA ILE A 80 13.45 -11.45 45.21
C ILE A 80 14.62 -11.31 46.22
N CYS A 81 15.09 -10.08 46.49
CA CYS A 81 16.01 -9.75 47.59
C CYS A 81 15.26 -9.51 48.90
#